data_AF-A0A382NV71-F1
#
_entry.id   AF-A0A382NV71-F1
#
_cell.length_a   1.000
_cell.length_b   1.000
_cell.length_c   1.000
_cell.angle_alpha   90.00
_cell.angle_beta   90.00
_cell.angle_gamma   90.00
#
_symmetry.space_group_name_H-M   'P 1'
#
loop_
_entity.id
_entity.type
_entity.pdbx_description
1 polymer ?
#
loop_
_entity_poly.entity_id
_entity_poly.type
_entity_poly.pdbx_seq_one_letter_code
_entity_poly.pdbx_strand_id
1 'polypeptide(L)'
;NTARCWSTRASLLTGYYAQQVRRDSLPGIKRGNRPSWAHLLPVMLKPAGYRSYHSGKWHIDGLPLAAGFDRSYYVNNHGFFRLKFHYLDDERQPATPISPKFYVTDAIADHAVDVLKEHASQHADKPFFHYLAFTAPHFPLHALPKDIERYRQRYLQGWDKIRAARWQKQKKLGLAEGNLSPVEREVGPHHHFPDAYEILGPGEVRYPVPWNSLTKEQQAFQADKMAVHAAMIDSMDRAIGRVLDQLRRMKAFEDTLILFLSDNGASAEVMVRGDGHDTKAPLGSAYTYLCLGAGWSTACNTPFRMHKTWVHEGGTCTPLLAHWPKGIEGRGELRRTPGHVIDVVPTILELAGISALVQGKNA
;
A
#
# COMPACT_ATOMS: atom_id res chain seq x y z
N ASN A 1 7.26 -9.78 1.95
CA ASN A 1 6.89 -8.84 3.04
C ASN A 1 6.02 -9.59 4.04
N THR A 2 5.44 -8.94 5.06
CA THR A 2 4.50 -9.61 5.98
C THR A 2 3.06 -9.55 5.45
N ALA A 3 2.15 -10.32 6.04
CA ALA A 3 0.75 -10.37 5.62
C ALA A 3 -0.14 -9.21 6.13
N ARG A 4 0.43 -8.20 6.82
CA ARG A 4 -0.31 -7.07 7.40
C ARG A 4 0.47 -5.76 7.26
N CYS A 5 -0.25 -4.64 7.28
CA CYS A 5 0.31 -3.32 7.04
C CYS A 5 1.38 -2.92 8.07
N TRP A 6 1.04 -2.92 9.37
CA TRP A 6 1.91 -2.37 10.41
C TRP A 6 3.21 -3.16 10.60
N SER A 7 3.14 -4.48 10.47
CA SER A 7 4.29 -5.39 10.60
C SER A 7 5.24 -5.22 9.42
N THR A 8 4.72 -5.11 8.19
CA THR A 8 5.55 -4.83 7.02
C THR A 8 6.23 -3.48 7.13
N ARG A 9 5.51 -2.44 7.54
CA ARG A 9 6.05 -1.07 7.65
C ARG A 9 7.13 -0.97 8.71
N ALA A 10 6.90 -1.63 9.85
CA ALA A 10 7.92 -1.73 10.90
C ALA A 10 9.18 -2.44 10.38
N SER A 11 9.03 -3.59 9.71
CA SER A 11 10.19 -4.29 9.16
C SER A 11 10.92 -3.50 8.08
N LEU A 12 10.17 -2.85 7.19
CA LEU A 12 10.70 -2.02 6.12
C LEU A 12 11.58 -0.88 6.63
N LEU A 13 11.17 -0.23 7.73
CA LEU A 13 11.88 0.95 8.26
C LEU A 13 12.86 0.62 9.38
N THR A 14 12.88 -0.60 9.91
CA THR A 14 13.84 -1.01 10.96
C THR A 14 14.92 -1.95 10.43
N GLY A 15 14.65 -2.72 9.37
CA GLY A 15 15.53 -3.80 8.93
C GLY A 15 15.41 -5.08 9.77
N TYR A 16 14.44 -5.16 10.68
CA TYR A 16 14.23 -6.31 11.56
C TYR A 16 12.86 -6.96 11.33
N TYR A 17 12.73 -8.24 11.67
CA TYR A 17 11.41 -8.88 11.65
C TYR A 17 10.47 -8.21 12.65
N ALA A 18 9.20 -8.07 12.28
CA ALA A 18 8.20 -7.35 13.07
C ALA A 18 8.10 -7.87 14.52
N GLN A 19 8.31 -9.17 14.72
CA GLN A 19 8.31 -9.82 16.03
C GLN A 19 9.49 -9.35 16.91
N GLN A 20 10.69 -9.20 16.33
CA GLN A 20 11.89 -8.71 17.05
C GLN A 20 11.68 -7.30 17.60
N VAL A 21 10.92 -6.48 16.86
CA VAL A 21 10.64 -5.09 17.20
C VAL A 21 9.26 -4.91 17.85
N ARG A 22 8.63 -5.99 18.36
CA ARG A 22 7.31 -5.97 19.03
C ARG A 22 6.18 -5.38 18.19
N ARG A 23 6.32 -5.36 16.87
CA ARG A 23 5.29 -4.94 15.91
C ARG A 23 4.49 -6.10 15.33
N ASP A 24 4.73 -7.30 15.82
CA ASP A 24 3.82 -8.43 15.66
C ASP A 24 3.83 -9.31 16.92
N SER A 25 2.86 -10.21 17.07
CA SER A 25 2.76 -11.10 18.24
C SER A 25 3.37 -12.47 17.95
N LEU A 26 4.00 -13.06 18.96
CA LEU A 26 4.38 -14.48 19.02
C LEU A 26 3.97 -15.04 20.38
N PRO A 27 3.92 -16.37 20.56
CA PRO A 27 3.87 -16.96 21.90
C PRO A 27 4.97 -16.34 22.79
N GLY A 28 4.57 -15.68 23.89
CA GLY A 28 5.49 -14.99 24.81
C GLY A 28 5.88 -13.54 24.43
N ILE A 29 5.58 -13.06 23.22
CA ILE A 29 5.87 -11.69 22.78
C ILE A 29 4.57 -10.98 22.38
N LYS A 30 4.17 -9.96 23.17
CA LYS A 30 2.99 -9.15 22.86
C LYS A 30 3.35 -8.01 21.89
N ARG A 31 2.50 -7.79 20.88
CA ARG A 31 2.55 -6.59 20.04
C ARG A 31 2.41 -5.33 20.90
N GLY A 32 3.25 -4.34 20.66
CA GLY A 32 3.26 -3.05 21.35
C GLY A 32 4.12 -2.02 20.64
N ASN A 33 4.64 -1.04 21.37
CA ASN A 33 5.61 -0.09 20.84
C ASN A 33 6.94 -0.79 20.56
N ARG A 34 7.68 -0.30 19.56
CA ARG A 34 9.03 -0.75 19.27
C ARG A 34 9.94 -0.52 20.48
N PRO A 35 10.88 -1.44 20.76
CA PRO A 35 11.96 -1.18 21.68
C PRO A 35 12.76 0.06 21.29
N SER A 36 13.34 0.77 22.26
CA SER A 36 14.13 1.99 22.01
C SER A 36 15.34 1.76 21.10
N TRP A 37 15.95 0.57 21.15
CA TRP A 37 17.08 0.20 20.29
C TRP A 37 16.72 0.03 18.81
N ALA A 38 15.44 -0.22 18.50
CA ALA A 38 14.98 -0.53 17.16
C ALA A 38 14.73 0.75 16.36
N HIS A 39 15.75 1.58 16.18
CA HIS A 39 15.66 2.86 15.45
C HIS A 39 15.04 2.68 14.06
N LEU A 40 14.42 3.74 13.53
CA LEU A 40 13.97 3.74 12.14
C LEU A 40 15.05 4.30 11.22
N LEU A 41 15.05 3.87 9.97
CA LEU A 41 15.94 4.32 8.90
C LEU A 41 16.20 5.84 8.86
N PRO A 42 15.20 6.75 8.98
CA PRO A 42 15.48 8.19 9.00
C PRO A 42 16.44 8.63 10.12
N VAL A 43 16.41 7.98 11.30
CA VAL A 43 17.38 8.23 12.37
C VAL A 43 18.77 7.73 11.97
N MET A 44 18.82 6.53 11.38
CA MET A 44 20.07 5.89 10.98
C MET A 44 20.79 6.64 9.86
N LEU A 45 20.06 7.38 9.02
CA LEU A 45 20.61 8.15 7.90
C LEU A 45 21.15 9.54 8.28
N LYS A 46 20.85 10.05 9.49
CA LYS A 46 21.31 11.38 9.94
C LYS A 46 22.83 11.57 9.88
N PRO A 47 23.68 10.59 10.29
CA PRO A 47 25.14 10.74 10.21
C PRO A 47 25.67 10.92 8.79
N ALA A 48 24.96 10.42 7.77
CA ALA A 48 25.31 10.62 6.36
C ALA A 48 24.69 11.91 5.76
N GLY A 49 24.15 12.80 6.59
CA GLY A 49 23.65 14.11 6.17
C GLY A 49 22.30 14.09 5.44
N TYR A 50 21.59 12.96 5.44
CA TYR A 50 20.29 12.85 4.77
C TYR A 50 19.22 13.71 5.45
N ARG A 51 18.40 14.34 4.61
CA ARG A 51 17.08 14.85 4.98
C ARG A 51 16.04 13.75 4.79
N SER A 52 15.18 13.53 5.77
CA SER A 52 14.18 12.46 5.75
C SER A 52 12.76 13.01 5.71
N TYR A 53 11.95 12.54 4.78
CA TYR A 53 10.59 13.02 4.53
C TYR A 53 9.56 11.89 4.58
N HIS A 54 8.37 12.17 5.11
CA HIS A 54 7.25 11.24 5.15
C HIS A 54 6.01 11.84 4.51
N SER A 55 5.27 11.05 3.74
CA SER A 55 3.99 11.49 3.16
C SER A 55 3.01 10.33 3.07
N GLY A 56 1.91 10.42 3.81
CA GLY A 56 0.79 9.48 3.79
C GLY A 56 0.62 8.68 5.08
N LYS A 57 0.35 7.39 4.93
CA LYS A 57 -0.01 6.49 6.02
C LYS A 57 1.22 6.09 6.83
N TRP A 58 1.15 6.29 8.14
CA TRP A 58 2.21 5.90 9.08
C TRP A 58 2.09 4.43 9.55
N HIS A 59 1.22 4.16 10.52
CA HIS A 59 0.85 2.81 10.99
C HIS A 59 1.99 1.95 11.58
N ILE A 60 2.97 2.58 12.23
CA ILE A 60 4.01 1.91 13.04
C ILE A 60 3.72 2.22 14.52
N ASP A 61 4.39 3.20 15.10
CA ASP A 61 4.18 3.73 16.44
C ASP A 61 4.67 5.18 16.51
N GLY A 62 4.25 5.91 17.56
CA GLY A 62 4.59 7.32 17.72
C GLY A 62 4.14 8.18 16.53
N LEU A 63 4.73 9.37 16.45
CA LEU A 63 4.53 10.31 15.34
C LEU A 63 5.82 10.40 14.49
N PRO A 64 5.71 10.67 13.17
CA PRO A 64 6.86 10.64 12.27
C PRO A 64 8.05 11.55 12.62
N LEU A 65 7.88 12.80 13.05
CA LEU A 65 9.06 13.66 13.37
C LEU A 65 9.80 13.09 14.58
N ALA A 66 9.06 12.66 15.62
CA ALA A 66 9.64 11.95 16.75
C ALA A 66 10.37 10.65 16.35
N ALA A 67 10.00 10.07 15.20
CA ALA A 67 10.63 8.88 14.63
C ALA A 67 11.81 9.18 13.69
N GLY A 68 12.21 10.45 13.55
CA GLY A 68 13.42 10.88 12.85
C GLY A 68 13.21 11.62 11.53
N PHE A 69 11.98 11.81 11.09
CA PHE A 69 11.68 12.58 9.87
C PHE A 69 11.82 14.08 10.12
N ASP A 70 12.28 14.83 9.11
CA ASP A 70 12.39 16.28 9.11
C ASP A 70 11.08 16.96 8.73
N ARG A 71 10.35 16.38 7.77
CA ARG A 71 9.03 16.82 7.31
C ARG A 71 8.09 15.64 7.19
N SER A 72 6.83 15.83 7.55
CA SER A 72 5.85 14.75 7.55
C SER A 72 4.45 15.25 7.24
N TYR A 73 3.77 14.52 6.36
CA TYR A 73 2.32 14.55 6.30
C TYR A 73 1.75 13.19 6.69
N TYR A 74 1.24 13.07 7.91
CA TYR A 74 0.63 11.85 8.40
C TYR A 74 -0.87 11.86 8.18
N VAL A 75 -1.33 11.00 7.27
CA VAL A 75 -2.75 10.73 7.01
C VAL A 75 -3.18 9.46 7.76
N ASN A 76 -4.06 9.63 8.75
CA ASN A 76 -4.73 8.55 9.45
C ASN A 76 -6.22 8.51 9.09
N ASN A 77 -6.53 8.08 7.88
CA ASN A 77 -7.88 8.17 7.35
C ASN A 77 -8.30 6.87 6.67
N HIS A 78 -9.60 6.59 6.72
CA HIS A 78 -10.21 5.50 5.95
C HIS A 78 -10.75 6.01 4.61
N GLY A 79 -11.52 7.10 4.61
CA GLY A 79 -12.09 7.67 3.38
C GLY A 79 -11.07 8.36 2.47
N PHE A 80 -11.52 8.76 1.29
CA PHE A 80 -10.66 9.42 0.29
C PHE A 80 -11.12 10.82 -0.11
N PHE A 81 -12.34 11.24 0.24
CA PHE A 81 -12.90 12.56 -0.15
C PHE A 81 -12.95 13.58 0.99
N ARG A 82 -12.27 13.28 2.10
CA ARG A 82 -12.00 14.19 3.22
C ARG A 82 -10.87 13.64 4.08
N LEU A 83 -10.38 14.42 5.03
CA LEU A 83 -9.41 14.04 6.05
C LEU A 83 -10.04 14.19 7.42
N LYS A 84 -10.16 13.11 8.19
CA LYS A 84 -10.65 13.19 9.58
C LYS A 84 -9.52 13.35 10.59
N PHE A 85 -8.48 12.53 10.45
CA PHE A 85 -7.33 12.54 11.34
C PHE A 85 -6.07 12.65 10.47
N HIS A 86 -5.42 13.80 10.53
CA HIS A 86 -4.19 14.05 9.80
C HIS A 86 -3.32 15.07 10.52
N TYR A 87 -2.02 14.98 10.29
CA TYR A 87 -1.02 15.79 10.96
C TYR A 87 -0.03 16.31 9.93
N LEU A 88 0.32 17.58 10.04
CA LEU A 88 1.41 18.19 9.29
C LEU A 88 2.53 18.46 10.29
N ASP A 89 3.70 17.87 10.06
CA ASP A 89 4.86 18.01 10.93
C ASP A 89 4.53 17.69 12.41
N ASP A 90 3.82 16.56 12.60
CA ASP A 90 3.31 16.05 13.89
C ASP A 90 2.26 16.94 14.58
N GLU A 91 1.88 18.07 13.99
CA GLU A 91 0.81 18.95 14.48
C GLU A 91 -0.55 18.54 13.90
N ARG A 92 -1.53 18.36 14.79
CA ARG A 92 -2.88 17.95 14.40
C ARG A 92 -3.56 19.04 13.58
N GLN A 93 -4.00 18.69 12.38
CA GLN A 93 -4.72 19.58 11.49
C GLN A 93 -6.25 19.41 11.64
N PRO A 94 -7.04 20.47 11.35
CA PRO A 94 -8.50 20.41 11.36
C PRO A 94 -9.05 19.43 10.33
N ALA A 95 -10.11 18.70 10.70
CA ALA A 95 -10.77 17.81 9.74
C ALA A 95 -11.35 18.60 8.55
N THR A 96 -11.28 18.03 7.35
CA THR A 96 -11.84 18.65 6.15
C THR A 96 -13.27 18.15 5.88
N PRO A 97 -14.14 18.99 5.26
CA PRO A 97 -15.46 18.54 4.83
C PRO A 97 -15.36 17.52 3.69
N ILE A 98 -16.42 16.72 3.49
CA ILE A 98 -16.53 15.89 2.29
C ILE A 98 -16.60 16.80 1.07
N SER A 99 -15.73 16.57 0.10
CA SER A 99 -15.70 17.36 -1.13
C SER A 99 -15.32 16.49 -2.33
N PRO A 100 -16.06 16.58 -3.47
CA PRO A 100 -15.67 15.90 -4.71
C PRO A 100 -14.42 16.53 -5.35
N LYS A 101 -13.97 17.69 -4.87
CA LYS A 101 -12.74 18.37 -5.34
C LYS A 101 -11.50 17.96 -4.55
N PHE A 102 -11.65 17.22 -3.47
CA PHE A 102 -10.55 16.78 -2.62
C PHE A 102 -10.38 15.27 -2.74
N TYR A 103 -9.14 14.81 -2.89
CA TYR A 103 -8.82 13.39 -2.91
C TYR A 103 -7.54 13.10 -2.13
N VAL A 104 -7.61 12.16 -1.17
CA VAL A 104 -6.49 11.87 -0.25
C VAL A 104 -5.23 11.45 -0.98
N THR A 105 -5.35 10.65 -2.05
CA THR A 105 -4.19 10.22 -2.86
C THR A 105 -3.48 11.41 -3.46
N ASP A 106 -4.23 12.41 -3.95
CA ASP A 106 -3.65 13.63 -4.50
C ASP A 106 -2.96 14.45 -3.40
N ALA A 107 -3.62 14.65 -2.27
CA ALA A 107 -3.06 15.40 -1.14
C ALA A 107 -1.74 14.80 -0.61
N ILE A 108 -1.62 13.46 -0.60
CA ILE A 108 -0.39 12.78 -0.20
C ILE A 108 0.75 13.07 -1.20
N ALA A 109 0.46 13.01 -2.51
CA ALA A 109 1.44 13.30 -3.53
C ALA A 109 1.80 14.79 -3.61
N ASP A 110 0.84 15.69 -3.39
CA ASP A 110 1.06 17.14 -3.39
C ASP A 110 2.04 17.53 -2.29
N HIS A 111 1.84 17.03 -1.06
CA HIS A 111 2.82 17.22 0.01
C HIS A 111 4.19 16.65 -0.36
N ALA A 112 4.24 15.46 -0.97
CA ALA A 112 5.51 14.87 -1.37
C ALA A 112 6.26 15.73 -2.40
N VAL A 113 5.53 16.26 -3.39
CA VAL A 113 6.07 17.18 -4.40
C VAL A 113 6.55 18.48 -3.76
N ASP A 114 5.78 19.05 -2.83
CA ASP A 114 6.13 20.33 -2.20
C ASP A 114 7.37 20.21 -1.31
N VAL A 115 7.52 19.11 -0.57
CA VAL A 115 8.75 18.83 0.19
C VAL A 115 9.96 18.64 -0.72
N LEU A 116 9.79 18.00 -1.89
CA LEU A 116 10.89 17.86 -2.86
C LEU A 116 11.26 19.20 -3.52
N LYS A 117 10.29 20.10 -3.76
CA LYS A 117 10.57 21.48 -4.22
C LYS A 117 11.35 22.25 -3.15
N GLU A 118 10.91 22.17 -1.90
CA GLU A 118 11.61 22.79 -0.77
C GLU A 118 13.04 22.27 -0.67
N HIS A 119 13.23 20.95 -0.70
CA HIS A 119 14.56 20.34 -0.68
C HIS A 119 15.44 20.85 -1.82
N ALA A 120 14.91 20.89 -3.06
CA ALA A 120 15.64 21.43 -4.20
C ALA A 120 16.04 22.91 -4.04
N SER A 121 15.25 23.69 -3.30
CA SER A 121 15.50 25.13 -3.10
C SER A 121 16.41 25.44 -1.91
N GLN A 122 16.37 24.63 -0.84
CA GLN A 122 16.98 24.94 0.45
C GLN A 122 18.08 23.95 0.87
N HIS A 123 18.11 22.76 0.27
CA HIS A 123 18.93 21.63 0.72
C HIS A 123 19.49 20.82 -0.46
N ALA A 124 19.68 21.44 -1.63
CA ALA A 124 20.13 20.75 -2.84
C ALA A 124 21.53 20.10 -2.71
N ASP A 125 22.31 20.53 -1.73
CA ASP A 125 23.62 20.00 -1.36
C ASP A 125 23.56 18.73 -0.49
N LYS A 126 22.36 18.33 -0.03
CA LYS A 126 22.16 17.19 0.86
C LYS A 126 21.39 16.06 0.16
N PRO A 127 21.66 14.78 0.49
CA PRO A 127 20.82 13.69 0.01
C PRO A 127 19.46 13.68 0.74
N PHE A 128 18.48 12.98 0.18
CA PHE A 128 17.18 12.80 0.81
C PHE A 128 16.71 11.34 0.83
N PHE A 129 15.90 11.03 1.85
CA PHE A 129 15.12 9.80 1.95
C PHE A 129 13.65 10.18 2.04
N HIS A 130 12.79 9.69 1.15
CA HIS A 130 11.36 10.01 1.15
C HIS A 130 10.52 8.74 1.28
N TYR A 131 9.89 8.56 2.43
CA TYR A 131 8.90 7.52 2.64
C TYR A 131 7.50 7.98 2.19
N LEU A 132 7.18 7.70 0.93
CA LEU A 132 5.88 7.96 0.31
C LEU A 132 4.95 6.75 0.45
N ALA A 133 3.94 6.86 1.31
CA ALA A 133 3.11 5.74 1.72
C ALA A 133 1.62 6.04 1.48
N PHE A 134 1.12 5.80 0.27
CA PHE A 134 -0.30 5.98 -0.04
C PHE A 134 -1.23 5.13 0.86
N THR A 135 -2.45 5.64 1.07
CA THR A 135 -3.56 4.86 1.65
C THR A 135 -4.28 4.01 0.59
N ALA A 136 -4.24 4.43 -0.68
CA ALA A 136 -4.79 3.66 -1.79
C ALA A 136 -4.00 2.36 -2.03
N PRO A 137 -4.64 1.28 -2.55
CA PRO A 137 -6.07 1.14 -2.84
C PRO A 137 -6.83 0.46 -1.69
N HIS A 138 -6.48 0.76 -0.43
CA HIS A 138 -7.14 0.16 0.73
C HIS A 138 -8.61 0.59 0.82
N PHE A 139 -9.44 -0.24 1.46
CA PHE A 139 -10.83 0.12 1.72
C PHE A 139 -10.95 1.37 2.63
N PRO A 140 -12.12 2.05 2.59
CA PRO A 140 -13.22 1.90 1.65
C PRO A 140 -12.84 2.22 0.19
N LEU A 141 -13.40 1.45 -0.75
CA LEU A 141 -13.17 1.67 -2.18
C LEU A 141 -13.87 2.96 -2.60
N HIS A 142 -13.07 3.98 -2.91
CA HIS A 142 -13.53 5.30 -3.29
C HIS A 142 -12.75 5.79 -4.50
N ALA A 143 -13.44 6.27 -5.54
CA ALA A 143 -12.79 6.86 -6.70
C ALA A 143 -13.71 7.86 -7.40
N LEU A 144 -13.14 8.74 -8.21
CA LEU A 144 -13.91 9.70 -8.98
C LEU A 144 -14.78 8.97 -10.02
N PRO A 145 -16.06 9.35 -10.21
CA PRO A 145 -16.96 8.68 -11.15
C PRO A 145 -16.39 8.53 -12.57
N LYS A 146 -15.73 9.59 -13.08
CA LYS A 146 -15.06 9.57 -14.40
C LYS A 146 -13.95 8.52 -14.51
N ASP A 147 -13.27 8.21 -13.41
CA ASP A 147 -12.19 7.24 -13.39
C ASP A 147 -12.75 5.81 -13.27
N ILE A 148 -13.85 5.63 -12.52
CA ILE A 148 -14.55 4.33 -12.39
C ILE A 148 -15.06 3.86 -13.76
N GLU A 149 -15.66 4.76 -14.54
CA GLU A 149 -16.29 4.40 -15.82
C GLU A 149 -15.29 3.82 -16.83
N ARG A 150 -14.02 4.22 -16.76
CA ARG A 150 -12.93 3.68 -17.62
C ARG A 150 -12.72 2.18 -17.46
N TYR A 151 -13.16 1.59 -16.33
CA TYR A 151 -12.86 0.21 -15.98
C TYR A 151 -14.09 -0.69 -15.88
N ARG A 152 -15.30 -0.14 -15.80
CA ARG A 152 -16.54 -0.90 -15.54
C ARG A 152 -16.73 -2.07 -16.51
N GLN A 153 -16.65 -1.78 -17.82
CA GLN A 153 -16.81 -2.79 -18.88
C GLN A 153 -15.77 -3.91 -18.80
N ARG A 154 -14.54 -3.61 -18.37
CA ARG A 154 -13.45 -4.59 -18.31
C ARG A 154 -13.73 -5.71 -17.30
N TYR A 155 -14.42 -5.42 -16.21
CA TYR A 155 -14.58 -6.36 -15.09
C TYR A 155 -15.89 -7.14 -15.10
N LEU A 156 -16.81 -6.84 -16.02
CA LEU A 156 -18.04 -7.63 -16.25
C LEU A 156 -17.76 -9.09 -16.63
N GLN A 157 -16.58 -9.39 -17.18
CA GLN A 157 -16.18 -10.75 -17.52
C GLN A 157 -15.90 -11.65 -16.30
N GLY A 158 -15.77 -11.07 -15.11
CA GLY A 158 -15.63 -11.79 -13.85
C GLY A 158 -14.21 -12.18 -13.44
N TRP A 159 -14.06 -12.44 -12.14
CA TRP A 159 -12.76 -12.75 -11.53
C TRP A 159 -12.11 -14.02 -12.07
N ASP A 160 -12.88 -15.05 -12.46
CA ASP A 160 -12.31 -16.31 -12.97
C ASP A 160 -11.60 -16.08 -14.32
N LYS A 161 -12.25 -15.37 -15.25
CA LYS A 161 -11.68 -15.01 -16.55
C LYS A 161 -10.51 -14.04 -16.39
N ILE A 162 -10.64 -13.02 -15.55
CA ILE A 162 -9.57 -12.06 -15.26
C ILE A 162 -8.34 -12.77 -14.66
N ARG A 163 -8.54 -13.67 -13.70
CA ARG A 163 -7.46 -14.46 -13.07
C ARG A 163 -6.73 -15.31 -14.11
N ALA A 164 -7.47 -16.03 -14.95
CA ALA A 164 -6.89 -16.81 -16.03
C ALA A 164 -6.09 -15.94 -17.01
N ALA A 165 -6.64 -14.79 -17.44
CA ALA A 165 -5.97 -13.85 -18.32
C ALA A 165 -4.69 -13.26 -17.69
N ARG A 166 -4.73 -12.90 -16.41
CA ARG A 166 -3.55 -12.41 -15.66
C ARG A 166 -2.47 -13.48 -15.58
N TRP A 167 -2.83 -14.73 -15.31
CA TRP A 167 -1.88 -15.84 -15.29
C TRP A 167 -1.17 -16.01 -16.64
N GLN A 168 -1.92 -16.03 -17.74
CA GLN A 168 -1.31 -16.13 -19.08
C GLN A 168 -0.40 -14.93 -19.37
N LYS A 169 -0.81 -13.71 -18.99
CA LYS A 169 0.01 -12.51 -19.16
C LYS A 169 1.28 -12.56 -18.32
N GLN A 170 1.20 -12.96 -17.05
CA GLN A 170 2.36 -13.09 -16.16
C GLN A 170 3.37 -14.11 -16.71
N LYS A 171 2.91 -15.27 -17.22
CA LYS A 171 3.78 -16.23 -17.90
C LYS A 171 4.43 -15.64 -19.15
N LYS A 172 3.65 -14.96 -20.00
CA LYS A 172 4.19 -14.32 -21.22
C LYS A 172 5.26 -13.27 -20.91
N LEU A 173 5.12 -12.57 -19.79
CA LEU A 173 6.09 -11.58 -19.32
C LEU A 173 7.24 -12.18 -18.50
N GLY A 174 7.24 -13.50 -18.25
CA GLY A 174 8.24 -14.16 -17.41
C GLY A 174 8.18 -13.76 -15.93
N LEU A 175 7.07 -13.19 -15.45
CA LEU A 175 6.90 -12.73 -14.06
C LEU A 175 6.61 -13.85 -13.07
N ALA A 176 6.10 -14.99 -13.56
CA ALA A 176 5.69 -16.09 -12.71
C ALA A 176 6.04 -17.43 -13.35
N GLU A 177 6.49 -18.35 -12.50
CA GLU A 177 6.79 -19.74 -12.81
C GLU A 177 5.90 -20.67 -11.99
N GLY A 178 5.87 -21.94 -12.38
CA GLY A 178 5.08 -22.97 -11.69
C GLY A 178 3.62 -22.98 -12.11
N ASN A 179 2.75 -23.28 -11.15
CA ASN A 179 1.33 -23.55 -11.40
C ASN A 179 0.44 -22.44 -10.83
N LEU A 180 -0.69 -22.21 -11.51
CA LEU A 180 -1.76 -21.38 -10.97
C LEU A 180 -2.39 -22.11 -9.77
N SER A 181 -2.37 -21.51 -8.58
CA SER A 181 -2.99 -22.11 -7.39
C SER A 181 -4.49 -22.37 -7.60
N PRO A 182 -5.08 -23.39 -6.96
CA PRO A 182 -6.53 -23.54 -6.95
C PRO A 182 -7.21 -22.34 -6.29
N VAL A 183 -8.45 -22.06 -6.69
CA VAL A 183 -9.27 -21.06 -5.98
C VAL A 183 -9.88 -21.73 -4.76
N GLU A 184 -9.66 -21.15 -3.60
CA GLU A 184 -10.21 -21.60 -2.32
C GLU A 184 -11.68 -21.16 -2.21
N ARG A 185 -12.58 -21.91 -2.84
CA ARG A 185 -14.01 -21.54 -3.00
C ARG A 185 -14.78 -21.42 -1.69
N GLU A 186 -14.26 -21.97 -0.60
CA GLU A 186 -14.87 -21.96 0.73
C GLU A 186 -14.17 -21.01 1.70
N VAL A 187 -13.12 -20.32 1.26
CA VAL A 187 -12.35 -19.40 2.11
C VAL A 187 -12.81 -17.97 1.87
N GLY A 188 -13.44 -17.40 2.89
CA GLY A 188 -13.86 -16.00 2.94
C GLY A 188 -12.89 -15.12 3.74
N PRO A 189 -13.31 -13.90 4.10
CA PRO A 189 -12.55 -13.03 5.00
C PRO A 189 -12.20 -13.74 6.32
N HIS A 190 -10.95 -13.62 6.78
CA HIS A 190 -10.52 -14.20 8.07
C HIS A 190 -11.32 -13.62 9.25
N HIS A 191 -11.52 -12.30 9.25
CA HIS A 191 -12.36 -11.64 10.25
C HIS A 191 -13.79 -11.57 9.71
N HIS A 192 -14.71 -12.21 10.43
CA HIS A 192 -16.10 -12.27 10.05
C HIS A 192 -16.90 -11.12 10.68
N PHE A 193 -17.46 -10.25 9.84
CA PHE A 193 -18.43 -9.21 10.23
C PHE A 193 -19.78 -9.51 9.56
N PRO A 194 -20.65 -10.37 10.16
CA PRO A 194 -21.90 -10.81 9.52
C PRO A 194 -22.81 -9.65 9.13
N ASP A 195 -22.98 -8.68 10.03
CA ASP A 195 -23.83 -7.49 9.83
C ASP A 195 -23.42 -6.66 8.61
N ALA A 196 -22.15 -6.74 8.19
CA ALA A 196 -21.69 -6.04 7.00
C ALA A 196 -22.39 -6.53 5.73
N TYR A 197 -22.71 -7.82 5.63
CA TYR A 197 -23.40 -8.38 4.47
C TYR A 197 -24.86 -7.92 4.38
N GLU A 198 -25.53 -7.77 5.52
CA GLU A 198 -26.88 -7.21 5.58
C GLU A 198 -26.88 -5.74 5.15
N ILE A 199 -25.90 -4.94 5.62
CA ILE A 199 -25.76 -3.53 5.25
C ILE A 199 -25.40 -3.36 3.77
N LEU A 200 -24.49 -4.18 3.24
CA LEU A 200 -24.02 -4.08 1.85
C LEU A 200 -25.05 -4.61 0.84
N GLY A 201 -25.99 -5.43 1.29
CA GLY A 201 -27.09 -5.94 0.49
C GLY A 201 -26.74 -7.16 -0.37
N PRO A 202 -27.71 -7.65 -1.17
CA PRO A 202 -27.67 -8.96 -1.82
C PRO A 202 -26.64 -9.09 -2.94
N GLY A 203 -26.10 -7.98 -3.44
CA GLY A 203 -25.00 -7.97 -4.41
C GLY A 203 -23.65 -8.39 -3.81
N GLU A 204 -23.47 -8.29 -2.49
CA GLU A 204 -22.23 -8.70 -1.83
C GLU A 204 -22.13 -10.22 -1.70
N VAL A 205 -20.91 -10.74 -1.80
CA VAL A 205 -20.64 -12.17 -1.61
C VAL A 205 -19.49 -12.42 -0.65
N ARG A 206 -19.63 -13.47 0.14
CA ARG A 206 -18.62 -13.88 1.12
C ARG A 206 -17.44 -14.60 0.50
N TYR A 207 -17.73 -15.48 -0.45
CA TYR A 207 -16.78 -16.46 -0.97
C TYR A 207 -16.45 -16.19 -2.44
N PRO A 208 -15.26 -16.61 -2.91
CA PRO A 208 -14.89 -16.50 -4.32
C PRO A 208 -15.57 -17.61 -5.13
N VAL A 209 -16.90 -17.71 -5.11
CA VAL A 209 -17.67 -18.73 -5.85
C VAL A 209 -17.42 -18.61 -7.37
N PRO A 210 -17.70 -19.66 -8.18
CA PRO A 210 -17.59 -19.55 -9.64
C PRO A 210 -18.41 -18.36 -10.14
N TRP A 211 -17.82 -17.48 -10.96
CA TRP A 211 -18.45 -16.24 -11.40
C TRP A 211 -19.82 -16.46 -12.06
N ASN A 212 -19.96 -17.56 -12.81
CA ASN A 212 -21.20 -17.90 -13.51
C ASN A 212 -22.31 -18.42 -12.58
N SER A 213 -22.01 -18.71 -11.32
CA SER A 213 -23.01 -19.07 -10.30
C SER A 213 -23.65 -17.86 -9.62
N LEU A 214 -23.07 -16.66 -9.80
CA LEU A 214 -23.59 -15.42 -9.26
C LEU A 214 -24.86 -14.99 -9.99
N THR A 215 -25.77 -14.34 -9.25
CA THR A 215 -26.90 -13.62 -9.86
C THR A 215 -26.42 -12.43 -10.70
N LYS A 216 -27.28 -11.90 -11.57
CA LYS A 216 -26.94 -10.71 -12.37
C LYS A 216 -26.63 -9.49 -11.51
N GLU A 217 -27.36 -9.31 -10.40
CA GLU A 217 -27.10 -8.25 -9.43
C GLU A 217 -25.72 -8.40 -8.78
N GLN A 218 -25.36 -9.61 -8.35
CA GLN A 218 -24.03 -9.89 -7.78
C GLN A 218 -22.92 -9.66 -8.82
N GLN A 219 -23.10 -10.13 -10.07
CA GLN A 219 -22.11 -9.90 -11.13
C GLN A 219 -21.87 -8.40 -11.37
N ALA A 220 -22.95 -7.60 -11.46
CA ALA A 220 -22.85 -6.16 -11.66
C ALA A 220 -22.15 -5.48 -10.47
N PHE A 221 -22.63 -5.74 -9.25
CA PHE A 221 -22.08 -5.14 -8.02
C PHE A 221 -20.60 -5.49 -7.79
N GLN A 222 -20.20 -6.73 -8.05
CA GLN A 222 -18.81 -7.13 -7.91
C GLN A 222 -17.93 -6.51 -9.00
N ALA A 223 -18.38 -6.45 -10.27
CA ALA A 223 -17.63 -5.80 -11.33
C ALA A 223 -17.39 -4.31 -11.03
N ASP A 224 -18.42 -3.65 -10.51
CA ASP A 224 -18.40 -2.26 -10.07
C ASP A 224 -17.33 -2.01 -8.99
N LYS A 225 -17.31 -2.83 -7.93
CA LYS A 225 -16.28 -2.75 -6.89
C LYS A 225 -14.86 -2.84 -7.46
N MET A 226 -14.63 -3.77 -8.39
CA MET A 226 -13.32 -3.92 -9.02
C MET A 226 -12.97 -2.73 -9.93
N ALA A 227 -13.96 -2.11 -10.56
CA ALA A 227 -13.76 -0.88 -11.33
C ALA A 227 -13.34 0.29 -10.44
N VAL A 228 -13.95 0.46 -9.26
CA VAL A 228 -13.51 1.45 -8.26
C VAL A 228 -12.09 1.17 -7.80
N HIS A 229 -11.78 -0.07 -7.45
CA HIS A 229 -10.43 -0.46 -7.03
C HIS A 229 -9.38 -0.19 -8.12
N ALA A 230 -9.69 -0.47 -9.39
CA ALA A 230 -8.80 -0.16 -10.49
C ALA A 230 -8.62 1.36 -10.71
N ALA A 231 -9.68 2.14 -10.57
CA ALA A 231 -9.62 3.60 -10.63
C ALA A 231 -8.77 4.20 -9.50
N MET A 232 -8.80 3.62 -8.30
CA MET A 232 -7.92 4.01 -7.19
C MET A 232 -6.45 3.78 -7.52
N ILE A 233 -6.12 2.64 -8.13
CA ILE A 233 -4.76 2.31 -8.56
C ILE A 233 -4.29 3.27 -9.67
N ASP A 234 -5.13 3.55 -10.66
CA ASP A 234 -4.82 4.50 -11.73
C ASP A 234 -4.61 5.93 -11.21
N SER A 235 -5.41 6.36 -10.24
CA SER A 235 -5.19 7.66 -9.57
C SER A 235 -3.88 7.69 -8.79
N MET A 236 -3.53 6.61 -8.08
CA MET A 236 -2.25 6.48 -7.40
C MET A 236 -1.07 6.51 -8.37
N ASP A 237 -1.18 5.83 -9.51
CA ASP A 237 -0.15 5.82 -10.55
C ASP A 237 0.10 7.23 -11.13
N ARG A 238 -0.98 7.96 -11.46
CA ARG A 238 -0.88 9.37 -11.88
C ARG A 238 -0.24 10.26 -10.82
N ALA A 239 -0.57 10.03 -9.55
CA ALA A 239 0.00 10.77 -8.42
C ALA A 239 1.50 10.47 -8.23
N ILE A 240 1.92 9.20 -8.38
CA ILE A 240 3.34 8.80 -8.43
C ILE A 240 4.04 9.52 -9.59
N GLY A 241 3.40 9.57 -10.77
CA GLY A 241 3.92 10.30 -11.93
C GLY A 241 4.29 11.75 -11.61
N ARG A 242 3.45 12.48 -10.86
CA ARG A 242 3.74 13.86 -10.44
C ARG A 242 5.00 13.97 -9.56
N VAL A 243 5.22 13.01 -8.67
CA VAL A 243 6.41 12.95 -7.80
C VAL A 243 7.65 12.67 -8.64
N LEU A 244 7.58 11.71 -9.57
CA LEU A 244 8.68 11.42 -10.49
C LEU A 244 9.02 12.60 -11.40
N ASP A 245 8.01 13.35 -11.87
CA ASP A 245 8.23 14.58 -12.63
C ASP A 245 8.95 15.65 -11.81
N GLN A 246 8.64 15.76 -10.52
CA GLN A 246 9.38 16.65 -9.64
C GLN A 246 10.85 16.23 -9.49
N LEU A 247 11.13 14.93 -9.33
CA LEU A 247 12.52 14.41 -9.31
C LEU A 247 13.28 14.77 -10.60
N ARG A 248 12.61 14.70 -11.77
CA ARG A 248 13.20 15.11 -13.05
C ARG A 248 13.47 16.61 -13.10
N ARG A 249 12.51 17.44 -12.66
CA ARG A 249 12.66 18.91 -12.63
C ARG A 249 13.81 19.37 -11.76
N MET A 250 14.01 18.74 -10.60
CA MET A 250 15.14 19.02 -9.72
C MET A 250 16.43 18.28 -10.11
N LYS A 251 16.44 17.59 -11.26
CA LYS A 251 17.59 16.83 -11.80
C LYS A 251 18.11 15.72 -10.86
N ALA A 252 17.26 15.20 -9.98
CA ALA A 252 17.61 14.13 -9.04
C ALA A 252 17.19 12.72 -9.52
N PHE A 253 16.33 12.61 -10.54
CA PHE A 253 15.75 11.33 -10.98
C PHE A 253 16.79 10.25 -11.31
N GLU A 254 17.87 10.61 -12.01
CA GLU A 254 18.92 9.66 -12.41
C GLU A 254 19.69 9.09 -11.21
N ASP A 255 19.80 9.87 -10.12
CA ASP A 255 20.54 9.52 -8.90
C ASP A 255 19.61 9.28 -7.70
N THR A 256 18.37 8.87 -7.96
CA THR A 256 17.42 8.47 -6.91
C THR A 256 17.15 6.97 -7.02
N LEU A 257 17.43 6.22 -5.95
CA LEU A 257 16.92 4.86 -5.81
C LEU A 257 15.42 4.89 -5.47
N ILE A 258 14.60 4.44 -6.40
CA ILE A 258 13.15 4.33 -6.26
C ILE A 258 12.80 2.86 -6.00
N LEU A 259 12.18 2.60 -4.85
CA LEU A 259 11.62 1.31 -4.49
C LEU A 259 10.09 1.42 -4.44
N PHE A 260 9.39 0.65 -5.27
CA PHE A 260 7.93 0.57 -5.25
C PHE A 260 7.47 -0.83 -4.87
N LEU A 261 6.63 -0.94 -3.84
CA LEU A 261 6.07 -2.21 -3.38
C LEU A 261 4.69 -2.04 -2.74
N SER A 262 3.95 -3.15 -2.63
CA SER A 262 2.78 -3.23 -1.76
C SER A 262 3.18 -3.67 -0.34
N ASP A 263 2.44 -3.24 0.69
CA ASP A 263 2.74 -3.61 2.08
C ASP A 263 2.22 -4.99 2.50
N ASN A 264 1.40 -5.64 1.68
CA ASN A 264 0.92 -7.03 1.78
C ASN A 264 0.15 -7.39 0.49
N GLY A 265 -0.27 -8.65 0.36
CA GLY A 265 -1.17 -9.08 -0.71
C GLY A 265 -2.53 -8.38 -0.70
N ALA A 266 -3.34 -8.60 -1.75
CA ALA A 266 -4.66 -7.99 -1.86
C ALA A 266 -5.59 -8.44 -0.71
N SER A 267 -6.48 -7.55 -0.27
CA SER A 267 -7.38 -7.82 0.85
C SER A 267 -8.67 -8.50 0.40
N ALA A 268 -9.01 -9.60 1.06
CA ALA A 268 -10.32 -10.25 0.94
C ALA A 268 -11.34 -9.76 1.97
N GLU A 269 -10.99 -8.79 2.82
CA GLU A 269 -11.85 -8.31 3.89
C GLU A 269 -13.19 -7.78 3.36
N VAL A 270 -14.25 -7.99 4.15
CA VAL A 270 -15.58 -7.39 3.95
C VAL A 270 -16.04 -6.88 5.31
N MET A 271 -16.30 -5.58 5.40
CA MET A 271 -16.72 -4.91 6.63
C MET A 271 -17.30 -3.53 6.31
N VAL A 272 -18.06 -2.97 7.24
CA VAL A 272 -18.51 -1.58 7.23
C VAL A 272 -18.02 -0.92 8.52
N ARG A 273 -17.37 0.25 8.43
CA ARG A 273 -16.84 0.98 9.61
C ARG A 273 -16.98 2.48 9.42
N GLY A 274 -16.66 3.23 10.47
CA GLY A 274 -16.53 4.69 10.40
C GLY A 274 -17.85 5.33 10.03
N ASP A 275 -17.91 5.95 8.85
CA ASP A 275 -19.09 6.69 8.37
C ASP A 275 -20.24 5.82 7.89
N GLY A 276 -20.07 4.50 7.92
CA GLY A 276 -21.09 3.57 7.45
C GLY A 276 -21.14 3.47 5.93
N HIS A 277 -22.19 2.82 5.46
CA HIS A 277 -22.47 2.64 4.03
C HIS A 277 -23.91 3.04 3.76
N ASP A 278 -24.10 4.09 2.97
CA ASP A 278 -25.41 4.43 2.42
C ASP A 278 -25.62 3.64 1.12
N THR A 279 -26.60 2.73 1.13
CA THR A 279 -26.93 1.88 -0.02
C THR A 279 -27.54 2.66 -1.19
N LYS A 280 -28.00 3.90 -0.96
CA LYS A 280 -28.54 4.79 -1.98
C LYS A 280 -27.49 5.75 -2.56
N ALA A 281 -26.31 5.82 -1.95
CA ALA A 281 -25.25 6.70 -2.41
C ALA A 281 -24.60 6.17 -3.70
N PRO A 282 -24.07 7.06 -4.56
CA PRO A 282 -23.33 6.63 -5.75
C PRO A 282 -22.13 5.73 -5.38
N LEU A 283 -21.94 4.66 -6.15
CA LEU A 283 -20.82 3.73 -6.02
C LEU A 283 -19.48 4.47 -5.95
N GLY A 284 -18.64 4.11 -4.97
CA GLY A 284 -17.30 4.68 -4.83
C GLY A 284 -17.28 6.13 -4.33
N SER A 285 -18.43 6.70 -3.95
CA SER A 285 -18.51 8.02 -3.33
C SER A 285 -18.14 7.98 -1.84
N ALA A 286 -17.93 9.16 -1.25
CA ALA A 286 -17.56 9.36 0.16
C ALA A 286 -18.52 8.76 1.19
N TYR A 287 -19.75 8.41 0.77
CA TYR A 287 -20.82 7.89 1.61
C TYR A 287 -20.93 6.36 1.55
N THR A 288 -20.05 5.70 0.79
CA THR A 288 -20.03 4.24 0.68
C THR A 288 -18.92 3.63 1.53
N TYR A 289 -19.06 2.35 1.91
CA TYR A 289 -17.96 1.61 2.54
C TYR A 289 -17.86 0.24 1.90
N LEU A 290 -17.22 0.20 0.74
CA LEU A 290 -17.02 -1.04 -0.01
C LEU A 290 -15.61 -1.57 0.23
N CYS A 291 -15.46 -2.89 0.29
CA CYS A 291 -14.16 -3.57 0.35
C CYS A 291 -14.00 -4.50 -0.84
N LEU A 292 -12.78 -4.90 -1.22
CA LEU A 292 -12.57 -5.66 -2.47
C LEU A 292 -13.24 -7.05 -2.48
N GLY A 293 -13.26 -7.75 -1.34
CA GLY A 293 -13.85 -9.09 -1.20
C GLY A 293 -12.99 -10.22 -1.77
N ALA A 294 -13.35 -11.46 -1.43
CA ALA A 294 -12.51 -12.64 -1.66
C ALA A 294 -12.31 -12.97 -3.15
N GLY A 295 -13.34 -12.82 -3.99
CA GLY A 295 -13.26 -13.11 -5.43
C GLY A 295 -12.22 -12.27 -6.15
N TRP A 296 -12.32 -10.94 -6.04
CA TRP A 296 -11.36 -10.03 -6.65
C TRP A 296 -10.00 -10.03 -5.96
N SER A 297 -9.94 -10.25 -4.64
CA SER A 297 -8.68 -10.46 -3.94
C SER A 297 -7.92 -11.66 -4.52
N THR A 298 -8.61 -12.78 -4.77
CA THR A 298 -8.01 -13.98 -5.40
C THR A 298 -7.47 -13.66 -6.79
N ALA A 299 -8.22 -12.91 -7.61
CA ALA A 299 -7.75 -12.51 -8.93
C ALA A 299 -6.56 -11.53 -8.86
N CYS A 300 -6.46 -10.70 -7.83
CA CYS A 300 -5.34 -9.77 -7.65
C CYS A 300 -4.07 -10.46 -7.16
N ASN A 301 -4.20 -11.52 -6.38
CA ASN A 301 -3.07 -12.30 -5.86
C ASN A 301 -2.55 -13.38 -6.82
N THR A 302 -3.03 -13.42 -8.07
CA THR A 302 -2.55 -14.36 -9.09
C THR A 302 -1.01 -14.36 -9.20
N PRO A 303 -0.32 -15.52 -9.14
CA PRO A 303 -0.85 -16.90 -9.13
C PRO A 303 -1.03 -17.50 -7.72
N PHE A 304 -0.77 -16.73 -6.67
CA PHE A 304 -0.59 -17.19 -5.31
C PHE A 304 -1.89 -17.51 -4.57
N ARG A 305 -1.74 -18.30 -3.49
CA ARG A 305 -2.82 -18.77 -2.63
C ARG A 305 -3.10 -17.76 -1.52
N MET A 306 -4.38 -17.60 -1.16
CA MET A 306 -4.86 -16.70 -0.09
C MET A 306 -4.52 -15.22 -0.33
N HIS A 307 -4.57 -14.42 0.74
CA HIS A 307 -4.73 -12.97 0.71
C HIS A 307 -3.95 -12.33 1.86
N LYS A 308 -4.02 -10.99 1.97
CA LYS A 308 -3.70 -10.26 3.21
C LYS A 308 -4.26 -10.98 4.43
N THR A 309 -3.49 -11.01 5.52
CA THR A 309 -3.73 -11.71 6.80
C THR A 309 -3.29 -13.18 6.86
N TRP A 310 -3.09 -13.84 5.72
CA TRP A 310 -2.55 -15.21 5.68
C TRP A 310 -1.06 -15.19 5.35
N VAL A 311 -0.30 -16.14 5.92
CA VAL A 311 1.16 -16.25 5.70
C VAL A 311 1.53 -16.91 4.37
N HIS A 312 0.55 -17.43 3.63
CA HIS A 312 0.73 -17.90 2.25
C HIS A 312 1.18 -16.77 1.32
N GLU A 313 1.69 -17.12 0.15
CA GLU A 313 2.30 -16.20 -0.81
C GLU A 313 1.32 -15.12 -1.29
N GLY A 314 0.01 -15.39 -1.34
CA GLY A 314 -0.98 -14.37 -1.68
C GLY A 314 -1.19 -13.32 -0.59
N GLY A 315 -0.61 -13.50 0.59
CA GLY A 315 -0.51 -12.49 1.64
C GLY A 315 0.88 -11.85 1.78
N THR A 316 1.95 -12.58 1.48
CA THR A 316 3.35 -12.22 1.79
C THR A 316 4.26 -12.01 0.58
N CYS A 317 3.81 -12.36 -0.64
CA CYS A 317 4.52 -12.13 -1.89
C CYS A 317 3.88 -10.97 -2.65
N THR A 318 4.61 -9.86 -2.75
CA THR A 318 4.15 -8.63 -3.40
C THR A 318 5.17 -8.15 -4.42
N PRO A 319 4.77 -7.38 -5.44
CA PRO A 319 5.73 -6.79 -6.36
C PRO A 319 6.71 -5.87 -5.60
N LEU A 320 7.97 -5.90 -6.02
CA LEU A 320 8.98 -4.90 -5.73
C LEU A 320 9.60 -4.46 -7.06
N LEU A 321 9.50 -3.18 -7.37
CA LEU A 321 10.24 -2.56 -8.48
C LEU A 321 11.36 -1.72 -7.88
N ALA A 322 12.57 -1.91 -8.38
CA ALA A 322 13.73 -1.09 -8.05
C ALA A 322 14.19 -0.35 -9.31
N HIS A 323 14.37 0.96 -9.21
CA HIS A 323 14.81 1.81 -10.31
C HIS A 323 15.82 2.84 -9.82
N TRP A 324 17.03 2.81 -10.37
CA TRP A 324 18.09 3.78 -10.10
C TRP A 324 19.03 3.82 -11.31
N PRO A 325 18.84 4.78 -12.25
CA PRO A 325 19.57 4.76 -13.51
C PRO A 325 21.09 4.82 -13.34
N LYS A 326 21.58 5.61 -12.39
CA LYS A 326 23.03 5.78 -12.16
C LYS A 326 23.66 4.63 -11.39
N GLY A 327 22.93 3.93 -10.52
CA GLY A 327 23.49 2.91 -9.63
C GLY A 327 23.10 1.46 -9.93
N ILE A 328 22.09 1.21 -10.75
CA ILE A 328 21.75 -0.13 -11.24
C ILE A 328 22.11 -0.17 -12.72
N GLU A 329 22.82 -1.21 -13.19
CA GLU A 329 23.14 -1.38 -14.61
C GLU A 329 22.00 -2.05 -15.40
N GLY A 330 21.30 -3.01 -14.77
CA GLY A 330 20.22 -3.75 -15.40
C GLY A 330 19.06 -2.85 -15.83
N ARG A 331 18.45 -3.16 -16.99
CA ARG A 331 17.34 -2.36 -17.56
C ARG A 331 16.16 -3.28 -17.91
N GLY A 332 15.09 -3.19 -17.10
CA GLY A 332 13.88 -3.99 -17.31
C GLY A 332 14.07 -5.48 -17.01
N GLU A 333 15.12 -5.84 -16.29
CA GLU A 333 15.44 -7.23 -15.96
C GLU A 333 14.65 -7.73 -14.76
N LEU A 334 14.39 -9.04 -14.74
CA LEU A 334 13.77 -9.71 -13.61
C LEU A 334 14.84 -10.29 -12.68
N ARG A 335 14.59 -10.20 -11.37
CA ARG A 335 15.39 -10.86 -10.33
C ARG A 335 14.49 -11.87 -9.63
N ARG A 336 14.99 -13.09 -9.44
CA ARG A 336 14.23 -14.21 -8.84
C ARG A 336 14.72 -14.60 -7.45
N THR A 337 15.86 -14.05 -7.02
CA THR A 337 16.36 -14.23 -5.66
C THR A 337 15.30 -13.78 -4.66
N PRO A 338 14.90 -14.65 -3.72
CA PRO A 338 13.99 -14.26 -2.65
C PRO A 338 14.56 -13.07 -1.87
N GLY A 339 13.73 -12.06 -1.64
CA GLY A 339 14.05 -10.90 -0.82
C GLY A 339 12.92 -10.61 0.16
N HIS A 340 13.25 -9.95 1.26
CA HIS A 340 12.30 -9.55 2.28
C HIS A 340 12.46 -8.05 2.60
N VAL A 341 11.41 -7.41 3.11
CA VAL A 341 11.44 -5.96 3.40
C VAL A 341 12.46 -5.57 4.48
N ILE A 342 12.99 -6.55 5.20
CA ILE A 342 14.08 -6.33 6.17
C ILE A 342 15.40 -6.02 5.46
N ASP A 343 15.56 -6.40 4.19
CA ASP A 343 16.78 -6.19 3.42
C ASP A 343 16.91 -4.72 2.98
N VAL A 344 15.82 -3.95 3.00
CA VAL A 344 15.81 -2.56 2.52
C VAL A 344 16.69 -1.64 3.36
N VAL A 345 16.63 -1.72 4.69
CA VAL A 345 17.45 -0.90 5.58
C VAL A 345 18.95 -1.15 5.37
N PRO A 346 19.48 -2.39 5.50
CA PRO A 346 20.90 -2.62 5.28
C PRO A 346 21.35 -2.22 3.88
N THR A 347 20.55 -2.46 2.83
CA THR A 347 20.87 -1.99 1.47
C THR A 347 21.00 -0.47 1.41
N ILE A 348 20.05 0.29 1.97
CA ILE A 348 20.10 1.76 1.94
C ILE A 348 21.29 2.30 2.76
N LEU A 349 21.57 1.69 3.92
CA LEU A 349 22.72 2.10 4.75
C LEU A 349 24.05 1.87 4.03
N GLU A 350 24.21 0.71 3.38
CA GLU A 350 25.39 0.40 2.57
C GLU A 350 25.58 1.41 1.43
N LEU A 351 24.51 1.73 0.69
CA LEU A 351 24.54 2.74 -0.37
C LEU A 351 24.83 4.16 0.14
N ALA A 352 24.44 4.46 1.38
CA ALA A 352 24.75 5.72 2.04
C ALA A 352 26.17 5.77 2.64
N GLY A 353 26.98 4.71 2.49
CA GLY A 353 28.33 4.62 3.06
C GLY A 353 28.32 4.46 4.59
N ILE A 354 27.21 4.03 5.17
CA ILE A 354 27.06 3.79 6.61
C ILE A 354 27.32 2.29 6.85
N SER A 355 28.45 1.98 7.49
CA SER A 355 28.76 0.61 7.91
C SER A 355 27.61 0.04 8.75
N ALA A 356 27.14 -1.15 8.37
CA ALA A 356 25.96 -1.81 8.92
C ALA A 356 25.93 -1.75 10.45
N LEU A 357 24.71 -1.53 10.98
CA LEU A 357 24.33 -1.51 12.39
C LEU A 357 25.33 -2.29 13.24
N VAL A 358 26.31 -1.58 13.84
CA VAL A 358 27.09 -2.13 14.95
C VAL A 358 26.03 -2.49 15.97
N GLN A 359 25.73 -3.79 16.08
CA GLN A 359 24.94 -4.32 17.18
C GLN A 359 25.54 -3.68 18.42
N GLY A 360 24.74 -2.87 19.12
CA GLY A 360 25.15 -2.28 20.38
C GLY A 360 25.64 -3.40 21.28
N LYS A 361 26.96 -3.62 21.31
CA LYS A 361 27.62 -4.25 22.43
C LYS A 361 27.45 -3.25 23.56
N ASN A 362 26.49 -3.55 24.42
CA ASN A 362 26.30 -3.00 25.76
C ASN A 362 26.02 -1.49 25.84
N ALA A 363 24.77 -1.16 26.17
CA ALA A 363 24.45 -0.12 27.14
C ALA A 363 23.17 -0.52 27.88
#